data_AF-A0A965NT66-F1
#
_entry.id   AF-A0A965NT66-F1
#
_cell.length_a   1.000
_cell.length_b   1.000
_cell.length_c   1.000
_cell.angle_alpha   90.00
_cell.angle_beta   90.00
_cell.angle_gamma   90.00
#
_symmetry.space_group_name_H-M   'P 1'
#
loop_
_entity.id
_entity.type
_entity.pdbx_description
1 polymer ?
#
loop_
_entity_poly.entity_id
_entity_poly.type
_entity_poly.pdbx_seq_one_letter_code
_entity_poly.pdbx_strand_id
1 'polypeptide(L)'
;MIAVDKPVAKSAVRALKAVEEMTVPATTGCPEVFIWNVPEPLYDIAYSMKREYTRIFTGGFMGHQVNKIIPCVICAEPSVARQLCRKHYKSAWYSKTLDQYFGITEQQAFEAKIQKTDKCWVWQGTKNEYGYGIFMIAGGKTVRAHRYAYELFVGQIPNGKIIMHKCDNPPCVNPEHLQIGTKAENNLDAAIKRRHNYGTDHWNGRLTNDDVIAIRASTEKQSVLAIQYGVSQSHISKIKNNLHRK
;
A
#
# COMPACT_ATOMS: atom_id res chain seq x y z
N MET A 1 -28.12 -23.31 -37.59
CA MET A 1 -28.80 -23.39 -36.28
C MET A 1 -28.47 -24.74 -35.67
N ILE A 2 -27.62 -24.80 -34.66
CA ILE A 2 -27.33 -26.04 -33.94
C ILE A 2 -27.44 -25.71 -32.44
N ALA A 3 -28.41 -26.36 -31.81
CA ALA A 3 -28.74 -26.25 -30.39
C ALA A 3 -27.60 -26.77 -29.51
N VAL A 4 -27.40 -26.14 -28.35
CA VAL A 4 -26.51 -26.64 -27.29
C VAL A 4 -27.35 -26.84 -26.05
N ASP A 5 -28.00 -28.00 -25.96
CA ASP A 5 -28.46 -28.54 -24.68
C ASP A 5 -27.48 -29.63 -24.25
N LYS A 6 -26.77 -29.39 -23.14
CA LYS A 6 -26.07 -30.44 -22.39
C LYS A 6 -26.64 -30.48 -20.96
N PRO A 7 -26.99 -31.65 -20.42
CA PRO A 7 -27.66 -31.75 -19.13
C PRO A 7 -26.67 -31.53 -17.99
N VAL A 8 -27.05 -30.68 -17.04
CA VAL A 8 -26.38 -30.53 -15.74
C VAL A 8 -26.51 -31.86 -14.98
N ALA A 9 -25.40 -32.38 -14.46
CA ALA A 9 -25.37 -33.65 -13.74
C ALA A 9 -26.32 -33.62 -12.53
N LYS A 10 -27.20 -34.63 -12.39
CA LYS A 10 -28.20 -34.76 -11.32
C LYS A 10 -27.62 -34.71 -9.88
N SER A 11 -26.32 -34.94 -9.72
CA SER A 11 -25.60 -34.81 -8.44
C SER A 11 -25.41 -33.35 -8.00
N ALA A 12 -25.23 -32.41 -8.93
CA ALA A 12 -25.03 -30.99 -8.64
C ALA A 12 -26.32 -30.31 -8.15
N VAL A 13 -27.48 -30.74 -8.66
CA VAL A 13 -28.80 -30.20 -8.25
C VAL A 13 -29.15 -30.60 -6.81
N ARG A 14 -28.66 -31.75 -6.32
CA ARG A 14 -28.91 -32.22 -4.95
C ARG A 14 -28.02 -31.53 -3.91
N ALA A 15 -26.81 -31.12 -4.30
CA ALA A 15 -25.89 -30.36 -3.44
C ALA A 15 -26.36 -28.90 -3.26
N LEU A 16 -26.95 -28.28 -4.28
CA LEU A 16 -27.47 -26.91 -4.20
C LEU A 16 -28.72 -26.80 -3.32
N LYS A 17 -29.63 -27.78 -3.37
CA LYS A 17 -30.82 -27.79 -2.50
C LYS A 17 -30.52 -27.99 -1.02
N ALA A 18 -29.42 -28.65 -0.66
CA ALA A 18 -29.03 -28.84 0.74
C ALA A 18 -28.44 -27.57 1.38
N VAL A 19 -27.95 -26.62 0.57
CA VAL A 19 -27.38 -25.36 1.05
C VAL A 19 -28.47 -24.29 1.25
N GLU A 20 -29.59 -24.38 0.52
CA GLU A 20 -30.73 -23.46 0.66
C GLU A 20 -31.60 -23.72 1.91
N GLU A 21 -31.57 -24.92 2.50
CA GLU A 21 -32.37 -25.27 3.69
C GLU A 21 -31.60 -25.13 5.02
N MET A 22 -30.31 -24.78 5.00
CA MET A 22 -29.55 -24.48 6.21
C MET A 22 -29.77 -23.02 6.64
N THR A 23 -30.87 -22.79 7.34
CA THR A 23 -31.09 -21.55 8.12
C THR A 23 -30.05 -21.46 9.23
N VAL A 24 -29.04 -20.61 9.06
CA VAL A 24 -28.07 -20.30 10.12
C VAL A 24 -28.57 -19.06 10.87
N PRO A 25 -28.87 -19.13 12.19
CA PRO A 25 -29.28 -17.95 12.94
C PRO A 25 -28.08 -17.00 13.12
N ALA A 26 -28.35 -15.72 12.92
CA ALA A 26 -27.38 -14.65 13.13
C ALA A 26 -27.15 -14.42 14.63
N THR A 27 -26.00 -14.85 15.15
CA THR A 27 -25.45 -14.32 16.40
C THR A 27 -23.93 -14.23 16.36
N THR A 28 -23.45 -13.00 16.49
CA THR A 28 -22.20 -12.54 17.11
C THR A 28 -21.31 -13.57 17.82
N GLY A 29 -20.01 -13.63 17.47
CA GLY A 29 -18.96 -14.22 18.30
C GLY A 29 -17.82 -14.87 17.51
N CYS A 30 -16.58 -14.54 17.85
CA CYS A 30 -15.33 -15.00 17.22
C CYS A 30 -15.21 -16.53 16.99
N PRO A 31 -14.56 -17.00 15.91
CA PRO A 31 -14.18 -18.40 15.75
C PRO A 31 -12.69 -18.59 16.08
N GLU A 32 -12.31 -18.42 17.34
CA GLU A 32 -11.19 -19.19 17.90
C GLU A 32 -11.83 -20.25 18.80
N VAL A 33 -11.33 -21.48 18.74
CA VAL A 33 -11.79 -22.65 19.51
C VAL A 33 -12.98 -23.42 18.89
N PHE A 34 -12.72 -24.19 17.83
CA PHE A 34 -13.38 -25.48 17.57
C PHE A 34 -12.42 -26.39 16.80
N ILE A 35 -11.38 -26.85 17.48
CA ILE A 35 -10.69 -28.09 17.14
C ILE A 35 -10.93 -29.00 18.36
N TRP A 36 -11.03 -30.31 18.13
CA TRP A 36 -11.36 -31.37 19.09
C TRP A 36 -12.84 -31.77 19.14
N ASN A 37 -13.33 -32.35 18.03
CA ASN A 37 -14.00 -33.66 18.01
C ASN A 37 -14.38 -34.04 16.57
N VAL A 38 -13.37 -34.41 15.77
CA VAL A 38 -13.58 -35.08 14.49
C VAL A 38 -13.21 -36.55 14.69
N PRO A 39 -14.16 -37.51 14.55
CA PRO A 39 -13.84 -38.92 14.67
C PRO A 39 -12.97 -39.38 13.48
N GLU A 40 -12.00 -40.26 13.77
CA GLU A 40 -11.01 -40.83 12.84
C GLU A 40 -11.72 -41.55 11.68
N PRO A 41 -11.78 -40.89 10.51
CA PRO A 41 -10.77 -41.14 9.48
C PRO A 41 -10.31 -39.88 8.72
N LEU A 42 -10.62 -38.67 9.21
CA LEU A 42 -10.32 -37.41 8.50
C LEU A 42 -9.00 -36.73 8.89
N TYR A 43 -8.25 -37.31 9.85
CA TYR A 43 -6.98 -36.74 10.30
C TYR A 43 -5.87 -36.83 9.23
N ASP A 44 -5.86 -37.89 8.42
CA ASP A 44 -4.85 -38.09 7.37
C ASP A 44 -5.02 -37.14 6.17
N ILE A 45 -6.23 -36.66 5.89
CA ILE A 45 -6.49 -35.69 4.83
C ILE A 45 -6.01 -34.30 5.26
N ALA A 46 -6.25 -33.92 6.51
CA ALA A 46 -5.76 -32.65 7.06
C ALA A 46 -4.22 -32.61 7.17
N TYR A 47 -3.58 -33.75 7.46
CA TYR A 47 -2.12 -33.83 7.58
C TYR A 47 -1.40 -33.90 6.21
N SER A 48 -2.03 -34.47 5.17
CA SER A 48 -1.46 -34.51 3.81
C SER A 48 -1.47 -33.13 3.13
N MET A 49 -2.54 -32.34 3.33
CA MET A 49 -2.61 -30.95 2.82
C MET A 49 -1.57 -30.03 3.47
N LYS A 50 -1.15 -30.32 4.72
CA LYS A 50 -0.13 -29.53 5.44
C LYS A 50 1.29 -29.82 4.95
N ARG A 51 1.59 -31.07 4.56
CA ARG A 51 2.93 -31.49 4.07
C ARG A 51 3.23 -31.08 2.64
N GLU A 52 2.23 -30.96 1.77
CA GLU A 52 2.45 -30.40 0.42
C GLU A 52 2.66 -28.89 0.43
N TYR A 53 2.04 -28.18 1.38
CA TYR A 53 2.19 -26.72 1.53
C TYR A 53 3.60 -26.28 1.97
N THR A 54 4.37 -27.15 2.65
CA THR A 54 5.69 -26.81 3.19
C THR A 54 6.86 -27.19 2.28
N ARG A 55 6.64 -27.97 1.22
CA ARG A 55 7.71 -28.49 0.35
C ARG A 55 8.01 -27.68 -0.91
N ILE A 56 7.18 -26.69 -1.25
CA ILE A 56 7.35 -25.89 -2.48
C ILE A 56 8.17 -24.60 -2.22
N PHE A 57 8.47 -24.27 -0.96
CA PHE A 57 9.21 -23.07 -0.55
C PHE A 57 10.66 -23.38 -0.14
N THR A 58 11.48 -23.89 -1.05
CA THR A 58 12.95 -23.75 -0.97
C THR A 58 13.50 -23.31 -2.33
N GLY A 59 13.29 -22.02 -2.63
CA GLY A 59 13.82 -21.35 -3.81
C GLY A 59 13.50 -19.87 -3.66
N GLY A 60 14.47 -19.13 -3.13
CA GLY A 60 14.27 -17.81 -2.54
C GLY A 60 13.58 -16.80 -3.45
N PHE A 61 12.47 -16.26 -2.95
CA PHE A 61 12.08 -14.86 -3.15
C PHE A 61 11.37 -14.42 -1.87
N MET A 62 11.95 -13.43 -1.20
CA MET A 62 11.49 -12.91 0.09
C MET A 62 10.09 -12.29 -0.02
N GLY A 63 9.19 -12.81 0.81
CA GLY A 63 8.10 -12.11 1.50
C GLY A 63 7.25 -11.10 0.72
N HIS A 64 6.11 -11.56 0.19
CA HIS A 64 4.90 -10.74 0.14
C HIS A 64 3.68 -11.58 0.50
N GLN A 65 2.86 -11.03 1.41
CA GLN A 65 1.70 -11.67 2.02
C GLN A 65 0.71 -12.16 0.96
N VAL A 66 0.13 -13.33 1.22
CA VAL A 66 -0.80 -14.08 0.37
C VAL A 66 -1.87 -13.19 -0.25
N ASN A 67 -1.69 -12.88 -1.53
CA ASN A 67 -2.73 -12.36 -2.40
C ASN A 67 -3.95 -13.27 -2.29
N LYS A 68 -5.16 -12.70 -2.18
CA LYS A 68 -6.39 -13.42 -2.52
C LYS A 68 -6.16 -14.11 -3.87
N ILE A 69 -6.10 -15.43 -3.86
CA ILE A 69 -5.79 -16.21 -5.05
C ILE A 69 -6.98 -16.07 -5.99
N ILE A 70 -6.80 -15.31 -7.08
CA ILE A 70 -7.83 -15.18 -8.12
C ILE A 70 -7.91 -16.54 -8.84
N PRO A 71 -9.09 -17.19 -8.93
CA PRO A 71 -9.23 -18.49 -9.57
C PRO A 71 -9.09 -18.39 -11.10
N CYS A 72 -8.69 -19.50 -11.73
CA CYS A 72 -8.60 -19.58 -13.17
C CYS A 72 -10.00 -19.61 -13.81
N VAL A 73 -10.25 -18.79 -14.84
CA VAL A 73 -11.55 -18.75 -15.53
C VAL A 73 -11.91 -20.02 -16.29
N ILE A 74 -10.93 -20.89 -16.58
CA ILE A 74 -11.15 -22.16 -17.30
C ILE A 74 -11.35 -23.34 -16.34
N CYS A 75 -10.63 -23.37 -15.20
CA CYS A 75 -10.59 -24.57 -14.34
C CYS A 75 -10.60 -24.30 -12.84
N ALA A 76 -10.84 -23.06 -12.41
CA ALA A 76 -10.88 -22.62 -11.01
C ALA A 76 -9.58 -22.77 -10.18
N GLU A 77 -8.56 -23.45 -10.68
CA GLU A 77 -7.21 -23.52 -10.08
C GLU A 77 -6.60 -22.13 -9.85
N PRO A 78 -5.68 -21.96 -8.88
CA PRO A 78 -4.96 -20.71 -8.66
C PRO A 78 -4.39 -20.10 -9.94
N SER A 79 -4.79 -18.87 -10.26
CA SER A 79 -4.26 -18.17 -11.43
C SER A 79 -2.85 -17.64 -11.18
N VAL A 80 -2.03 -17.65 -12.23
CA VAL A 80 -0.69 -17.03 -12.24
C VAL A 80 -0.70 -15.66 -12.92
N ALA A 81 -1.52 -15.48 -13.97
CA ALA A 81 -1.67 -14.23 -14.70
C ALA A 81 -2.92 -14.28 -15.59
N ARG A 82 -3.53 -13.12 -15.88
CA ARG A 82 -4.76 -12.99 -16.71
C ARG A 82 -5.91 -13.93 -16.28
N GLN A 83 -6.02 -14.20 -14.98
CA GLN A 83 -6.98 -15.17 -14.45
C GLN A 83 -6.85 -16.57 -15.09
N LEU A 84 -5.62 -16.95 -15.48
CA LEU A 84 -5.30 -18.27 -16.00
C LEU A 84 -4.28 -18.95 -15.08
N CYS A 85 -4.48 -20.24 -14.80
CA CYS A 85 -3.44 -21.07 -14.17
C CYS A 85 -2.27 -21.24 -15.15
N ARG A 86 -1.12 -21.73 -14.66
CA ARG A 86 0.12 -21.83 -15.48
C ARG A 86 -0.08 -22.62 -16.78
N LYS A 87 -0.87 -23.70 -16.74
CA LYS A 87 -1.19 -24.54 -17.91
C LYS A 87 -2.01 -23.77 -18.94
N HIS A 88 -3.09 -23.13 -18.52
CA HIS A 88 -3.97 -22.36 -19.41
C HIS A 88 -3.32 -21.08 -19.92
N TYR A 89 -2.48 -20.42 -19.11
CA TYR A 89 -1.68 -19.28 -19.55
C TYR A 89 -0.72 -19.67 -20.68
N LYS A 90 0.03 -20.77 -20.52
CA LYS A 90 0.92 -21.28 -21.57
C LYS A 90 0.15 -21.66 -22.82
N SER A 91 -0.98 -22.37 -22.68
CA SER A 91 -1.83 -22.75 -23.82
C SER A 91 -2.26 -21.52 -24.61
N ALA A 92 -2.83 -20.51 -23.94
CA ALA A 92 -3.28 -19.26 -24.55
C ALA A 92 -2.13 -18.46 -25.18
N TRP A 93 -0.92 -18.52 -24.60
CA TRP A 93 0.28 -17.92 -25.15
C TRP A 93 0.70 -18.60 -26.46
N TYR A 94 0.79 -19.93 -26.49
CA TYR A 94 1.14 -20.68 -27.71
C TYR A 94 0.11 -20.52 -28.82
N SER A 95 -1.18 -20.46 -28.48
CA SER A 95 -2.25 -20.21 -29.46
C SER A 95 -2.41 -18.74 -29.85
N LYS A 96 -1.63 -17.82 -29.27
CA LYS A 96 -1.74 -16.37 -29.48
C LYS A 96 -3.15 -15.81 -29.18
N THR A 97 -3.82 -16.36 -28.17
CA THR A 97 -5.18 -15.97 -27.75
C THR A 97 -5.23 -15.37 -26.34
N LEU A 98 -4.10 -14.87 -25.83
CA LEU A 98 -4.04 -14.25 -24.49
C LEU A 98 -4.91 -13.00 -24.36
N ASP A 99 -5.20 -12.33 -25.47
CA ASP A 99 -6.08 -11.19 -25.60
C ASP A 99 -7.56 -11.54 -25.35
N GLN A 100 -7.95 -12.80 -25.56
CA GLN A 100 -9.31 -13.30 -25.31
C GLN A 100 -9.64 -13.48 -23.82
N TYR A 101 -8.63 -13.45 -22.95
CA TYR A 101 -8.79 -13.63 -21.51
C TYR A 101 -8.59 -12.31 -20.80
N PHE A 102 -9.55 -11.95 -19.95
CA PHE A 102 -9.51 -10.72 -19.16
C PHE A 102 -8.22 -10.66 -18.33
N GLY A 103 -7.32 -9.77 -18.72
CA GLY A 103 -6.30 -9.27 -17.81
C GLY A 103 -6.98 -8.65 -16.60
N ILE A 104 -6.38 -8.81 -15.42
CA ILE A 104 -6.75 -7.96 -14.28
C ILE A 104 -6.50 -6.54 -14.77
N THR A 105 -7.54 -5.71 -14.77
CA THR A 105 -7.40 -4.29 -15.14
C THR A 105 -6.46 -3.60 -14.15
N GLU A 106 -5.88 -2.47 -14.54
CA GLU A 106 -5.05 -1.69 -13.61
C GLU A 106 -5.82 -1.33 -12.33
N GLN A 107 -7.09 -0.95 -12.47
CA GLN A 107 -7.98 -0.67 -11.36
C GLN A 107 -8.13 -1.88 -10.43
N GLN A 108 -8.43 -3.06 -10.97
CA GLN A 108 -8.55 -4.27 -10.14
C GLN A 108 -7.23 -4.63 -9.45
N ALA A 109 -6.09 -4.48 -10.15
CA ALA A 109 -4.77 -4.72 -9.60
C ALA A 109 -4.38 -3.70 -8.51
N PHE A 110 -4.91 -2.48 -8.61
CA PHE A 110 -4.77 -1.43 -7.62
C PHE A 110 -5.62 -1.73 -6.38
N GLU A 111 -6.92 -1.97 -6.56
CA GLU A 111 -7.88 -2.23 -5.48
C GLU A 111 -7.54 -3.48 -4.66
N ALA A 112 -6.99 -4.51 -5.30
CA ALA A 112 -6.52 -5.73 -4.61
C ALA A 112 -5.43 -5.46 -3.56
N LYS A 113 -4.71 -4.34 -3.64
CA LYS A 113 -3.63 -3.94 -2.73
C LYS A 113 -4.08 -2.93 -1.68
N ILE A 114 -5.38 -2.66 -1.58
CA ILE A 114 -5.94 -1.71 -0.62
C ILE A 114 -6.55 -2.46 0.55
N GLN A 115 -6.06 -2.19 1.76
CA GLN A 115 -6.75 -2.56 2.98
C GLN A 115 -7.65 -1.40 3.40
N LYS A 116 -8.96 -1.53 3.22
CA LYS A 116 -9.94 -0.53 3.67
C LYS A 116 -10.19 -0.69 5.16
N THR A 117 -10.03 0.39 5.90
CA THR A 117 -10.44 0.54 7.31
C THR A 117 -11.39 1.73 7.41
N ASP A 118 -12.11 1.86 8.53
CA ASP A 118 -13.05 2.96 8.76
C ASP A 118 -12.39 4.34 8.70
N LYS A 119 -11.09 4.41 9.00
CA LYS A 119 -10.31 5.65 8.94
C LYS A 119 -9.60 5.80 7.61
N CYS A 120 -8.74 4.87 7.23
CA CYS A 120 -7.86 5.01 6.05
C CYS A 120 -7.97 3.81 5.11
N TRP A 121 -7.73 4.06 3.83
CA TRP A 121 -7.51 3.00 2.86
C TRP A 121 -6.00 2.82 2.71
N VAL A 122 -5.44 1.80 3.37
CA VAL A 122 -3.99 1.63 3.49
C VAL A 122 -3.45 0.81 2.33
N TRP A 123 -2.45 1.35 1.64
CA TRP A 123 -1.72 0.66 0.59
C TRP A 123 -0.85 -0.47 1.15
N GLN A 124 -1.05 -1.69 0.64
CA GLN A 124 -0.33 -2.92 1.02
C GLN A 124 0.78 -3.29 0.02
N GLY A 125 0.90 -2.56 -1.09
CA GLY A 125 1.96 -2.76 -2.06
C GLY A 125 3.30 -2.13 -1.65
N THR A 126 4.24 -2.08 -2.59
CA THR A 126 5.55 -1.45 -2.42
C THR A 126 5.41 0.01 -1.99
N LYS A 127 6.31 0.46 -1.10
CA LYS A 127 6.40 1.82 -0.58
C LYS A 127 7.84 2.33 -0.79
N ASN A 128 8.02 3.64 -0.89
CA ASN A 128 9.37 4.22 -0.87
C ASN A 128 9.90 4.39 0.57
N GLU A 129 11.13 4.89 0.69
CA GLU A 129 11.78 5.21 1.97
C GLU A 129 10.97 6.18 2.86
N TYR A 130 10.17 7.05 2.25
CA TYR A 130 9.30 8.01 2.94
C TYR A 130 7.89 7.46 3.23
N GLY A 131 7.64 6.17 3.00
CA GLY A 131 6.37 5.50 3.31
C GLY A 131 5.24 5.68 2.27
N TYR A 132 5.47 6.43 1.18
CA TYR A 132 4.47 6.60 0.12
C TYR A 132 4.37 5.34 -0.75
N GLY A 133 3.13 4.90 -0.98
CA GLY A 133 2.84 3.79 -1.88
C GLY A 133 3.30 4.04 -3.32
N ILE A 134 3.82 2.99 -3.95
CA ILE A 134 4.23 2.92 -5.35
C ILE A 134 3.33 1.90 -6.05
N PHE A 135 2.79 2.28 -7.20
CA PHE A 135 2.01 1.43 -8.07
C PHE A 135 2.63 1.38 -9.46
N MET A 136 2.63 0.21 -10.09
CA MET A 136 3.13 0.02 -11.45
C MET A 136 1.95 -0.09 -12.40
N ILE A 137 1.86 0.82 -13.36
CA ILE A 137 0.84 0.83 -14.41
C ILE A 137 1.37 0.13 -15.67
N ALA A 138 0.50 -0.05 -16.66
CA ALA A 138 0.84 -0.64 -17.95
C ALA A 138 2.01 0.10 -18.60
N GLY A 139 2.83 -0.66 -19.34
CA GLY A 139 4.08 -0.14 -19.91
C GLY A 139 5.24 -0.03 -18.90
N GLY A 140 5.09 -0.53 -17.67
CA GLY A 140 6.16 -0.61 -16.69
C GLY A 140 6.47 0.70 -15.97
N LYS A 141 5.64 1.73 -16.16
CA LYS A 141 5.79 3.02 -15.49
C LYS A 141 5.35 2.91 -14.02
N THR A 142 6.16 3.45 -13.12
CA THR A 142 5.81 3.55 -11.70
C THR A 142 5.19 4.91 -11.40
N VAL A 143 4.13 4.92 -10.61
CA VAL A 143 3.40 6.11 -10.16
C VAL A 143 3.17 6.05 -8.65
N ARG A 144 2.87 7.20 -8.04
CA ARG A 144 2.48 7.24 -6.62
C ARG A 144 1.07 6.68 -6.46
N ALA A 145 0.89 5.74 -5.54
CA ALA A 145 -0.39 5.07 -5.32
C ALA A 145 -1.52 6.05 -4.97
N HIS A 146 -1.24 7.06 -4.13
CA HIS A 146 -2.24 8.08 -3.78
C HIS A 146 -2.61 8.98 -4.98
N ARG A 147 -1.67 9.27 -5.90
CA ARG A 147 -1.98 10.05 -7.12
C ARG A 147 -2.86 9.24 -8.06
N TYR A 148 -2.53 7.96 -8.24
CA TYR A 148 -3.34 7.05 -9.03
C TYR A 148 -4.75 6.91 -8.44
N ALA A 149 -4.89 6.77 -7.12
CA ALA A 149 -6.20 6.75 -6.47
C ALA A 149 -7.00 8.03 -6.71
N TYR A 150 -6.36 9.19 -6.62
CA TYR A 150 -7.03 10.46 -6.92
C TYR A 150 -7.52 10.50 -8.38
N GLU A 151 -6.67 10.13 -9.34
CA GLU A 151 -7.02 10.10 -10.76
C GLU A 151 -8.13 9.09 -11.07
N LEU A 152 -8.13 7.95 -10.37
CA LEU A 152 -9.11 6.87 -10.54
C LEU A 152 -10.49 7.23 -9.97
N PHE A 153 -10.55 7.82 -8.77
CA PHE A 153 -11.82 8.03 -8.04
C PHE A 153 -12.36 9.46 -8.11
N VAL A 154 -11.50 10.46 -8.33
CA VAL A 154 -11.87 11.88 -8.31
C VAL A 154 -11.72 12.51 -9.69
N GLY A 155 -10.60 12.24 -10.37
CA GLY A 155 -10.33 12.72 -11.72
C GLY A 155 -8.93 13.30 -11.89
N GLN A 156 -8.69 13.87 -13.07
CA GLN A 156 -7.35 14.29 -13.48
C GLN A 156 -6.73 15.33 -12.54
N ILE A 157 -5.45 15.14 -12.20
CA ILE A 157 -4.68 16.11 -11.42
C ILE A 157 -4.28 17.27 -12.35
N PRO A 158 -4.66 18.53 -12.07
CA PRO A 158 -4.27 19.66 -12.90
C PRO A 158 -2.75 19.84 -12.96
N ASN A 159 -2.26 20.35 -14.09
CA ASN A 159 -0.83 20.59 -14.29
C ASN A 159 -0.25 21.50 -13.20
N GLY A 160 0.93 21.15 -12.69
CA GLY A 160 1.62 21.89 -11.62
C GLY A 160 1.04 21.71 -10.22
N LYS A 161 -0.06 20.96 -10.06
CA LYS A 161 -0.63 20.63 -8.75
C LYS A 161 -0.07 19.33 -8.18
N ILE A 162 -0.12 19.24 -6.86
CA ILE A 162 0.26 18.07 -6.07
C ILE A 162 -0.93 17.56 -5.27
N ILE A 163 -0.85 16.31 -4.85
CA ILE A 163 -1.83 15.70 -3.95
C ILE A 163 -1.23 15.66 -2.55
N MET A 164 -2.00 16.13 -1.58
CA MET A 164 -1.65 16.19 -0.16
C MET A 164 -2.59 15.28 0.63
N HIS A 165 -2.07 14.69 1.70
CA HIS A 165 -2.85 13.88 2.63
C HIS A 165 -3.40 14.73 3.76
N LYS A 166 -4.72 14.75 3.96
CA LYS A 166 -5.35 15.37 5.14
C LYS A 166 -5.13 14.55 6.42
N CYS A 167 -5.00 13.23 6.26
CA CYS A 167 -4.85 12.27 7.36
C CYS A 167 -3.40 12.07 7.81
N ASP A 168 -2.43 12.71 7.15
CA ASP A 168 -1.00 12.57 7.47
C ASP A 168 -0.47 11.13 7.51
N ASN A 169 -1.10 10.23 6.76
CA ASN A 169 -0.74 8.82 6.63
C ASN A 169 -0.25 8.54 5.19
N PRO A 170 1.06 8.52 4.91
CA PRO A 170 1.58 8.44 3.52
C PRO A 170 1.14 7.20 2.71
N PRO A 171 0.93 6.01 3.31
CA PRO A 171 0.30 4.86 2.66
C PRO A 171 -1.18 5.01 2.32
N CYS A 172 -1.87 6.06 2.78
CA CYS A 172 -3.31 6.21 2.55
C CYS A 172 -3.62 6.55 1.09
N VAL A 173 -4.61 5.86 0.53
CA VAL A 173 -5.13 6.04 -0.83
C VAL A 173 -6.65 6.32 -0.86
N ASN A 174 -7.26 6.65 0.29
CA ASN A 174 -8.67 7.03 0.35
C ASN A 174 -8.85 8.40 -0.35
N PRO A 175 -9.65 8.51 -1.44
CA PRO A 175 -9.85 9.78 -2.15
C PRO A 175 -10.36 10.91 -1.25
N GLU A 176 -11.16 10.63 -0.23
CA GLU A 176 -11.68 11.64 0.71
C GLU A 176 -10.57 12.29 1.56
N HIS A 177 -9.48 11.54 1.77
CA HIS A 177 -8.29 11.97 2.52
C HIS A 177 -7.25 12.67 1.65
N LEU A 178 -7.51 12.79 0.34
CA LEU A 178 -6.62 13.42 -0.61
C LEU A 178 -7.14 14.79 -1.02
N GLN A 179 -6.23 15.74 -1.18
CA GLN A 179 -6.55 17.11 -1.58
C GLN A 179 -5.55 17.61 -2.62
N ILE A 180 -6.05 18.31 -3.62
CA ILE A 180 -5.23 19.09 -4.54
C ILE A 180 -4.65 20.30 -3.80
N GLY A 181 -3.34 20.48 -3.93
CA GLY A 181 -2.65 21.65 -3.45
C GLY A 181 -1.54 22.09 -4.38
N THR A 182 -0.89 23.16 -3.99
CA THR A 182 0.34 23.70 -4.58
C THR A 182 1.53 23.31 -3.71
N LYS A 183 2.73 23.33 -4.30
CA LYS A 183 3.98 23.14 -3.54
C LYS A 183 4.11 24.16 -2.40
N ALA A 184 3.63 25.39 -2.61
CA ALA A 184 3.64 26.43 -1.58
C ALA A 184 2.75 26.06 -0.38
N GLU A 185 1.53 25.58 -0.64
CA GLU A 185 0.62 25.13 0.42
C GLU A 185 1.17 23.91 1.17
N ASN A 186 1.75 22.93 0.48
CA ASN A 186 2.37 21.78 1.13
C ASN A 186 3.58 22.17 2.00
N ASN A 187 4.40 23.11 1.56
CA ASN A 187 5.51 23.62 2.35
C ASN A 187 5.02 24.41 3.56
N LEU A 188 3.94 25.18 3.40
CA LEU A 188 3.31 25.90 4.51
C LEU A 188 2.73 24.92 5.54
N ASP A 189 2.02 23.89 5.08
CA ASP A 189 1.48 22.83 5.95
C ASP A 189 2.60 22.09 6.71
N ALA A 190 3.69 21.73 6.01
CA ALA A 190 4.86 21.12 6.63
C ALA A 190 5.52 22.03 7.68
N ALA A 191 5.60 23.34 7.42
CA ALA A 191 6.13 24.32 8.34
C ALA A 191 5.24 24.50 9.58
N ILE A 192 3.91 24.59 9.39
CA ILE A 192 2.93 24.66 10.49
C ILE A 192 3.02 23.42 11.37
N LYS A 193 3.13 22.24 10.75
CA LYS A 193 3.25 20.95 11.43
C LYS A 193 4.66 20.65 11.95
N ARG A 194 5.62 21.58 11.82
CA ARG A 194 7.03 21.44 12.24
C ARG A 194 7.71 20.16 11.74
N ARG A 195 7.44 19.79 10.48
CA ARG A 195 8.01 18.59 9.83
C ARG A 195 9.38 18.83 9.19
N HIS A 196 9.89 20.05 9.27
CA HIS A 196 11.24 20.36 8.87
C HIS A 196 12.17 20.19 10.06
N ASN A 197 13.30 19.53 9.83
CA ASN A 197 14.36 19.48 10.81
C ASN A 197 15.03 20.86 10.88
N TYR A 198 15.16 21.41 12.08
CA TYR A 198 15.82 22.68 12.35
C TYR A 198 16.92 22.49 13.39
N GLY A 199 17.84 23.46 13.48
CA GLY A 199 18.90 23.45 14.49
C GLY A 199 19.66 22.13 14.52
N THR A 200 19.76 21.53 15.70
CA THR A 200 20.46 20.25 15.95
C THR A 200 19.78 19.01 15.38
N ASP A 201 18.48 19.08 15.07
CA ASP A 201 17.74 17.96 14.46
C ASP A 201 18.08 17.82 12.97
N HIS A 202 18.75 18.83 12.40
CA HIS A 202 19.26 18.80 11.05
C HIS A 202 20.67 18.18 11.03
N TRP A 203 20.95 17.29 10.07
CA TRP A 203 22.25 16.59 9.94
C TRP A 203 23.46 17.55 9.82
N ASN A 204 23.22 18.79 9.37
CA ASN A 204 24.20 19.87 9.26
C ASN A 204 23.99 20.99 10.30
N GLY A 205 23.28 20.69 11.39
CA GLY A 205 23.05 21.59 12.50
C GLY A 205 24.33 21.85 13.28
N ARG A 206 24.90 23.06 13.16
CA ARG A 206 26.16 23.42 13.82
C ARG A 206 25.98 24.04 15.21
N LEU A 207 24.83 24.66 15.47
CA LEU A 207 24.57 25.40 16.71
C LEU A 207 23.48 24.68 17.50
N THR A 208 23.76 24.44 18.77
CA THR A 208 22.77 23.98 19.74
C THR A 208 21.87 25.12 20.21
N ASN A 209 20.77 24.78 20.87
CA ASN A 209 19.92 25.79 21.50
C ASN A 209 20.69 26.60 22.57
N ASP A 210 21.61 25.96 23.29
CA ASP A 210 22.46 26.61 24.29
C ASP A 210 23.45 27.58 23.65
N ASP A 211 24.03 27.23 22.51
CA ASP A 211 24.89 28.13 21.73
C ASP A 211 24.12 29.36 21.27
N VAL A 212 22.87 29.18 20.81
CA VAL A 212 22.00 30.29 20.40
C VAL A 212 21.67 31.22 21.59
N ILE A 213 21.46 30.66 22.78
CA ILE A 213 21.26 31.43 24.02
C ILE A 213 22.53 32.21 24.39
N ALA A 214 23.70 31.56 24.36
CA ALA A 214 24.99 32.18 24.65
C ALA A 214 25.31 33.31 23.66
N ILE A 215 25.09 33.11 22.36
CA ILE A 215 25.29 34.12 21.32
C ILE A 215 24.38 35.34 21.52
N ARG A 216 23.14 35.12 21.97
CA ARG A 216 22.19 36.22 22.27
C ARG A 216 22.58 37.01 23.51
N ALA A 217 23.07 36.33 24.55
CA ALA A 217 23.49 36.95 25.80
C ALA A 217 24.85 37.66 25.70
N SER A 218 25.71 37.25 24.77
CA SER A 218 27.06 37.79 24.61
C SER A 218 27.07 39.23 24.09
N THR A 219 27.89 40.09 24.71
CA THR A 219 28.18 41.46 24.26
C THR A 219 29.32 41.53 23.23
N GLU A 220 29.95 40.40 22.91
CA GLU A 220 31.09 40.37 21.99
C GLU A 220 30.74 40.79 20.56
N LYS A 221 31.79 41.19 19.82
CA LYS A 221 31.69 41.51 18.40
C LYS A 221 31.23 40.28 17.62
N GLN A 222 30.29 40.49 16.71
CA GLN A 222 29.69 39.41 15.91
C GLN A 222 30.73 38.65 15.07
N SER A 223 31.82 39.31 14.66
CA SER A 223 32.93 38.67 13.94
C SER A 223 33.73 37.70 14.79
N VAL A 224 33.88 37.97 16.10
CA VAL A 224 34.59 37.08 17.04
C VAL A 224 33.75 35.84 17.30
N LEU A 225 32.46 36.03 17.60
CA LEU A 225 31.50 34.93 17.77
C LEU A 225 31.41 34.06 16.50
N ALA A 226 31.46 34.66 15.32
CA ALA A 226 31.44 33.92 14.06
C ALA A 226 32.62 32.95 13.93
N ILE A 227 33.83 33.39 14.29
CA ILE A 227 35.04 32.56 14.30
C ILE A 227 34.92 31.45 15.36
N GLN A 228 34.53 31.81 16.58
CA GLN A 228 34.41 30.89 17.71
C GLN A 228 33.46 29.72 17.42
N TYR A 229 32.30 30.03 16.83
CA TYR A 229 31.27 29.04 16.53
C TYR A 229 31.34 28.46 15.12
N GLY A 230 32.34 28.85 14.31
CA GLY A 230 32.53 28.33 12.96
C GLY A 230 31.35 28.60 12.01
N VAL A 231 30.72 29.77 12.14
CA VAL A 231 29.57 30.23 11.33
C VAL A 231 29.85 31.61 10.71
N SER A 232 29.03 32.05 9.75
CA SER A 232 29.22 33.39 9.17
C SER A 232 28.76 34.49 10.12
N GLN A 233 29.40 35.67 10.07
CA GLN A 233 29.00 36.84 10.86
C GLN A 233 27.53 37.25 10.57
N SER A 234 27.07 37.09 9.33
CA SER A 234 25.67 37.35 8.97
C SER A 234 24.69 36.41 9.70
N HIS A 235 25.10 35.16 9.99
CA HIS A 235 24.30 34.20 10.74
C HIS A 235 24.20 34.62 12.21
N ILE A 236 25.32 35.01 12.83
CA ILE A 236 25.35 35.58 14.18
C ILE A 236 24.45 36.82 14.29
N SER A 237 24.51 37.72 13.28
CA SER A 237 23.64 38.90 13.23
C SER A 237 22.16 38.53 13.19
N LYS A 238 21.76 37.53 12.38
CA LYS A 238 20.37 37.04 12.35
C LYS A 238 19.93 36.45 13.70
N ILE A 239 20.82 35.74 14.39
CA ILE A 239 20.53 35.16 15.72
C ILE A 239 20.30 36.28 16.74
N LYS A 240 21.19 37.27 16.80
CA LYS A 240 21.07 38.42 17.73
C LYS A 240 19.84 39.28 17.44
N ASN A 241 19.48 39.47 16.18
CA ASN A 241 18.30 40.24 15.77
C ASN A 241 16.99 39.43 15.78
N ASN A 242 17.00 38.18 16.28
CA ASN A 242 15.83 37.28 16.27
C ASN A 242 15.23 37.02 14.87
N LEU A 243 16.03 37.22 13.82
CA LEU A 243 15.68 36.90 12.42
C LEU A 243 16.08 35.47 12.03
N HIS A 244 16.68 34.73 12.96
CA HIS A 244 17.02 33.32 12.80
C HIS A 244 15.75 32.46 12.89
N ARG A 245 15.51 31.60 11.88
CA ARG A 245 14.41 30.61 11.94
C ARG A 245 14.68 29.63 13.09
N LYS A 246 13.72 29.48 13.99
CA LYS A 246 13.77 28.48 15.06
C LYS A 246 13.86 27.08 14.47
#